data_AF-A0A9Q2RTS8-F1
#
_entry.id   AF-A0A9Q2RTS8-F1
#
_cell.length_a   1.000
_cell.length_b   1.000
_cell.length_c   1.000
_cell.angle_alpha   90.00
_cell.angle_beta   90.00
_cell.angle_gamma   90.00
#
_symmetry.space_group_name_H-M   'P 1'
#
loop_
_entity.id
_entity.type
_entity.pdbx_description
1 polymer ?
#
loop_
_entity_poly.entity_id
_entity_poly.type
_entity_poly.pdbx_seq_one_letter_code
_entity_poly.pdbx_strand_id
1 'polypeptide(L)'
;MTETREVFAVISNTDLTEGRGRSYVKAYCETSATARRLAHKGYVQGGNCPIEKRTLYKPEGQNSWLGPVTVEIPTDEDRRQQVALDAQSAALEKARAFGLSEDEIKMLRTATI
;
A
#
# COMPACT_ATOMS: atom_id res chain seq x y z
N MET A 1 -19.94 16.77 -3.43
CA MET A 1 -20.16 15.99 -4.67
C MET A 1 -18.87 15.28 -5.04
N THR A 2 -18.91 13.99 -5.39
CA THR A 2 -17.69 13.20 -5.71
C THR A 2 -17.39 13.32 -7.21
N GLU A 3 -16.22 13.83 -7.58
CA GLU A 3 -15.77 13.89 -8.98
C GLU A 3 -15.35 12.48 -9.43
N THR A 4 -15.70 12.10 -10.66
CA THR A 4 -15.33 10.80 -11.24
C THR A 4 -14.51 10.98 -12.50
N ARG A 5 -13.49 10.14 -12.71
CA ARG A 5 -12.64 10.14 -13.91
C ARG A 5 -12.40 8.73 -14.42
N GLU A 6 -12.56 8.52 -15.72
CA GLU A 6 -12.15 7.29 -16.39
C GLU A 6 -10.64 7.33 -16.68
N VAL A 7 -9.94 6.26 -16.34
CA VAL A 7 -8.50 6.09 -16.51
C VAL A 7 -8.17 4.71 -17.06
N PHE A 8 -6.96 4.56 -17.58
CA PHE A 8 -6.39 3.29 -18.03
C PHE A 8 -5.54 2.67 -16.91
N ALA A 9 -5.97 1.53 -16.38
CA ALA A 9 -5.22 0.73 -15.42
C ALA A 9 -4.33 -0.28 -16.14
N VAL A 10 -3.03 -0.26 -15.86
CA VAL A 10 -2.05 -1.25 -16.32
C VAL A 10 -1.97 -2.35 -15.26
N ILE A 11 -2.29 -3.57 -15.65
CA ILE A 11 -2.33 -4.72 -14.73
C ILE A 11 -1.05 -5.54 -14.88
N SER A 12 -0.33 -5.78 -13.80
CA SER A 12 0.87 -6.63 -13.78
C SER A 12 0.65 -7.84 -12.87
N ASN A 13 1.56 -8.80 -12.93
CA ASN A 13 1.55 -10.00 -12.09
C ASN A 13 2.74 -9.94 -11.13
N THR A 14 2.54 -10.35 -9.88
CA THR A 14 3.65 -10.41 -8.90
C THR A 14 4.71 -11.45 -9.26
N ASP A 15 4.33 -12.48 -10.01
CA ASP A 15 5.21 -13.46 -10.63
C ASP A 15 5.33 -13.18 -12.14
N LEU A 16 6.50 -12.68 -12.54
CA LEU A 16 6.80 -12.39 -13.94
C LEU A 16 7.35 -13.60 -14.71
N THR A 17 7.34 -14.80 -14.11
CA THR A 17 7.90 -16.02 -14.71
C THR A 17 6.82 -16.96 -15.23
N GLU A 18 6.14 -17.71 -14.37
CA GLU A 18 5.09 -18.66 -14.77
C GLU A 18 3.69 -18.05 -14.64
N GLY A 19 3.57 -16.87 -14.02
CA GLY A 19 2.31 -16.16 -13.84
C GLY A 19 1.43 -16.74 -12.74
N ARG A 20 2.01 -17.50 -11.79
CA ARG A 20 1.29 -18.08 -10.66
C ARG A 20 1.00 -17.06 -9.54
N GLY A 21 1.64 -15.90 -9.64
CA GLY A 21 1.43 -14.77 -8.75
C GLY A 21 0.07 -14.12 -8.99
N ARG A 22 -0.26 -13.18 -8.11
CA ARG A 22 -1.51 -12.43 -8.19
C ARG A 22 -1.38 -11.23 -9.12
N SER A 23 -2.48 -10.85 -9.73
CA SER A 23 -2.56 -9.63 -10.53
C SER A 23 -2.75 -8.40 -9.63
N TYR A 24 -2.08 -7.31 -9.97
CA TYR A 24 -2.21 -6.03 -9.27
C TYR A 24 -2.17 -4.87 -10.27
N VAL A 25 -2.71 -3.71 -9.87
CA VAL A 25 -2.61 -2.49 -10.67
C VAL A 25 -1.20 -1.93 -10.52
N LYS A 26 -0.43 -1.96 -11.60
CA LYS A 26 0.92 -1.36 -11.68
C LYS A 26 0.87 0.16 -11.80
N ALA A 27 -0.07 0.68 -12.60
CA ALA A 27 -0.22 2.11 -12.82
C ALA A 27 -1.63 2.47 -13.30
N TYR A 28 -2.11 3.66 -12.91
CA TYR A 28 -3.24 4.33 -13.55
C TYR A 28 -2.72 5.43 -14.48
N CYS A 29 -3.29 5.53 -15.67
CA CYS A 29 -2.85 6.43 -16.72
C CYS A 29 -4.03 7.19 -17.30
N GLU A 30 -3.86 8.48 -17.56
CA GLU A 30 -4.90 9.29 -18.21
C GLU A 30 -5.06 8.96 -19.69
N THR A 31 -3.98 8.54 -20.36
CA THR A 31 -3.97 8.26 -21.80
C THR A 31 -3.59 6.81 -22.09
N SER A 32 -4.16 6.27 -23.17
CA SER A 32 -3.85 4.93 -23.65
C SER A 32 -2.39 4.79 -24.11
N ALA A 33 -1.79 5.87 -24.63
CA ALA A 33 -0.38 5.89 -25.04
C ALA A 33 0.56 5.70 -23.83
N THR A 34 0.33 6.43 -22.73
CA THR A 34 1.08 6.26 -21.48
C THR A 34 0.89 4.85 -20.93
N ALA A 35 -0.35 4.33 -20.94
CA ALA A 35 -0.63 2.98 -20.49
C ALA A 35 0.13 1.92 -21.31
N ARG A 36 0.16 2.04 -22.64
CA ARG A 36 0.93 1.14 -23.54
C ARG A 36 2.43 1.19 -23.27
N ARG A 37 3.00 2.39 -23.06
CA ARG A 37 4.42 2.55 -22.71
C ARG A 37 4.74 1.86 -21.39
N LEU A 38 3.92 2.04 -20.36
CA LEU A 38 4.14 1.44 -19.04
C LEU A 38 3.81 -0.06 -18.98
N ALA A 39 2.96 -0.53 -19.90
CA ALA A 39 2.64 -1.93 -20.08
C ALA A 39 3.77 -2.72 -20.76
N HIS A 40 4.64 -2.06 -21.51
CA HIS A 40 5.65 -2.74 -22.30
C HIS A 40 6.59 -3.60 -21.44
N LYS A 41 6.72 -4.88 -21.80
CA LYS A 41 7.56 -5.89 -21.10
C LYS A 41 7.35 -5.96 -19.58
N GLY A 42 6.17 -5.58 -19.09
CA GLY A 42 5.85 -5.53 -17.66
C GLY A 42 5.08 -6.74 -17.13
N TYR A 43 4.94 -7.81 -17.92
CA TYR A 43 4.12 -8.97 -17.63
C TYR A 43 4.92 -10.28 -17.72
N VAL A 44 4.21 -11.40 -17.51
CA VAL A 44 4.75 -12.77 -17.50
C VAL A 44 5.65 -13.01 -18.72
N GLN A 45 6.87 -13.50 -18.47
CA GLN A 45 7.94 -13.76 -19.44
C GLN A 45 8.30 -12.56 -20.33
N GLY A 46 8.22 -11.35 -19.78
CA GLY A 46 8.50 -10.12 -20.53
C GLY A 46 7.40 -9.76 -21.52
N GLY A 47 6.20 -10.31 -21.35
CA GLY A 47 5.00 -9.90 -22.09
C GLY A 47 4.57 -8.48 -21.77
N ASN A 48 3.66 -7.93 -22.56
CA ASN A 48 3.05 -6.63 -22.27
C ASN A 48 1.92 -6.81 -21.24
N CYS A 49 1.81 -5.89 -20.29
CA CYS A 49 0.71 -5.86 -19.32
C CYS A 49 -0.65 -5.70 -20.01
N PRO A 50 -1.70 -6.39 -19.54
CA PRO A 50 -3.07 -6.04 -19.84
C PRO A 50 -3.39 -4.59 -19.44
N ILE A 51 -4.25 -3.93 -20.21
CA ILE A 51 -4.72 -2.56 -19.94
C ILE A 51 -6.24 -2.58 -19.89
N GLU A 52 -6.80 -2.06 -18.80
CA GLU A 52 -8.24 -2.01 -18.55
C GLU A 52 -8.69 -0.57 -18.28
N LYS A 53 -9.95 -0.24 -18.56
CA LYS A 53 -10.53 1.03 -18.13
C LYS A 53 -11.06 0.90 -16.71
N ARG A 54 -10.78 1.89 -15.85
CA ARG A 54 -11.25 1.95 -14.46
C ARG A 54 -11.75 3.36 -14.15
N THR A 55 -12.65 3.47 -13.19
CA THR A 55 -13.13 4.76 -12.68
C THR A 55 -12.44 5.08 -11.36
N LEU A 56 -11.86 6.28 -11.27
CA LEU A 56 -11.37 6.85 -10.02
C LEU A 56 -12.39 7.86 -9.49
N TYR A 57 -12.39 8.00 -8.17
CA TYR A 57 -13.31 8.85 -7.42
C TYR A 57 -12.51 9.86 -6.61
N LYS A 58 -12.87 11.13 -6.68
CA LYS A 58 -12.26 12.17 -5.86
C LYS A 58 -13.34 12.78 -4.96
N PRO A 59 -13.35 12.43 -3.66
CA PRO A 59 -14.24 13.05 -2.70
C PRO A 59 -13.97 14.54 -2.59
N GLU A 60 -15.01 15.30 -2.26
CA GLU A 60 -14.91 16.73 -2.01
C GLU A 60 -13.97 17.01 -0.82
N GLY A 61 -13.12 18.03 -0.95
CA GLY A 61 -12.12 18.38 0.08
C GLY A 61 -10.85 17.52 0.05
N GLN A 62 -10.74 16.52 -0.82
CA GLN A 62 -9.51 15.75 -1.01
C GLN A 62 -8.76 16.19 -2.28
N ASN A 63 -7.42 16.22 -2.19
CA ASN A 63 -6.56 16.52 -3.35
C ASN A 63 -6.17 15.27 -4.15
N SER A 64 -6.48 14.08 -3.64
CA SER A 64 -6.07 12.80 -4.23
C SER A 64 -7.25 12.04 -4.83
N TRP A 65 -6.96 11.31 -5.91
CA TRP A 65 -7.91 10.35 -6.49
C TRP A 65 -7.88 9.04 -5.70
N LEU A 66 -9.05 8.51 -5.39
CA LEU A 66 -9.26 7.20 -4.80
C LEU A 66 -9.64 6.20 -5.88
N GLY A 67 -9.11 4.98 -5.77
CA GLY A 67 -9.35 3.91 -6.73
C GLY A 67 -9.52 2.56 -6.05
N PRO A 68 -10.03 1.56 -6.79
CA PRO A 68 -10.09 0.19 -6.28
C PRO A 68 -8.67 -0.34 -6.04
N VAL A 69 -8.34 -0.61 -4.78
CA VAL A 69 -7.07 -1.18 -4.37
C VAL A 69 -7.27 -2.58 -3.80
N THR A 70 -6.27 -3.44 -4.00
CA THR A 70 -6.20 -4.71 -3.27
C THR A 70 -5.54 -4.44 -1.92
N VAL A 71 -6.20 -4.85 -0.84
CA VAL A 71 -5.66 -4.75 0.52
C VAL A 71 -5.10 -6.12 0.89
N GLU A 72 -3.85 -6.17 1.35
CA GLU A 72 -3.29 -7.41 1.90
C GLU A 72 -3.95 -7.73 3.23
N ILE A 73 -4.33 -8.99 3.39
CA ILE A 73 -4.89 -9.49 4.64
C ILE A 73 -3.71 -9.89 5.53
N PRO A 74 -3.67 -9.46 6.80
CA PRO A 74 -2.58 -9.83 7.70
C PRO A 74 -2.55 -11.35 7.91
N THR A 75 -1.35 -11.90 7.89
CA THR A 75 -1.07 -13.28 8.29
C THR A 75 -1.21 -13.44 9.81
N ASP A 76 -1.23 -14.68 10.29
CA ASP A 76 -1.26 -14.95 11.74
C ASP A 76 -0.01 -14.41 12.45
N GLU A 77 1.13 -14.38 11.75
CA GLU A 77 2.36 -13.80 12.29
C GLU A 77 2.27 -12.28 12.36
N ASP A 78 1.74 -11.62 11.34
CA ASP A 78 1.49 -10.16 11.36
C ASP A 78 0.58 -9.80 12.54
N ARG A 79 -0.45 -10.61 12.81
CA ARG A 79 -1.36 -10.41 13.95
C ARG A 79 -0.62 -10.53 15.29
N ARG A 80 0.28 -11.49 15.45
CA ARG A 80 1.09 -11.66 16.68
C ARG A 80 2.03 -10.47 16.89
N GLN A 81 2.69 -10.03 15.83
CA GLN A 81 3.57 -8.86 15.88
C GLN A 81 2.79 -7.59 16.20
N GLN A 82 1.59 -7.43 15.63
CA GLN A 82 0.72 -6.30 15.94
C GLN A 82 0.37 -6.23 17.43
N VAL A 83 0.06 -7.36 18.08
CA VAL A 83 -0.19 -7.40 19.54
C VAL A 83 1.02 -6.90 20.33
N ALA A 84 2.24 -7.28 19.93
CA ALA A 84 3.46 -6.81 20.58
C ALA A 84 3.70 -5.30 20.38
N LEU A 85 3.45 -4.80 19.16
CA LEU A 85 3.55 -3.36 18.84
C LEU A 85 2.51 -2.54 19.59
N ASP A 86 1.28 -3.03 19.71
CA ASP A 86 0.20 -2.38 20.45
C ASP A 86 0.53 -2.31 21.94
N ALA A 87 1.05 -3.41 22.52
CA ALA A 87 1.49 -3.44 23.91
C ALA A 87 2.65 -2.46 24.17
N GLN A 88 3.63 -2.40 23.27
CA GLN A 88 4.73 -1.44 23.35
C GLN A 88 4.20 0.00 23.28
N SER A 89 3.33 0.29 22.33
CA SER A 89 2.76 1.63 22.15
C SER A 89 1.97 2.05 23.39
N ALA A 90 1.15 1.17 23.96
CA ALA A 90 0.40 1.43 25.19
C ALA A 90 1.33 1.67 26.39
N ALA A 91 2.46 0.97 26.49
CA ALA A 91 3.45 1.20 27.54
C ALA A 91 4.14 2.58 27.39
N LEU A 92 4.47 2.98 26.16
CA LEU A 92 5.05 4.29 25.87
C LEU A 92 4.09 5.44 26.19
N GLU A 93 2.82 5.30 25.81
CA GLU A 93 1.80 6.30 26.13
C GLU A 93 1.57 6.42 27.63
N LYS A 94 1.59 5.30 28.38
CA LYS A 94 1.58 5.35 29.85
C LYS A 94 2.80 6.08 30.40
N ALA A 95 4.00 5.77 29.93
CA ALA A 95 5.23 6.43 30.38
C ALA A 95 5.18 7.94 30.16
N ARG A 96 4.72 8.38 28.98
CA ARG A 96 4.48 9.81 28.69
C ARG A 96 3.44 10.41 29.63
N ALA A 97 2.33 9.72 29.89
CA ALA A 97 1.29 10.17 30.81
C ALA A 97 1.77 10.28 32.27
N PHE A 98 2.73 9.44 32.68
CA PHE A 98 3.42 9.54 33.97
C PHE A 98 4.51 10.63 34.00
N GLY A 99 4.69 11.38 32.91
CA GLY A 99 5.59 12.53 32.86
C GLY A 99 7.04 12.20 32.53
N LEU A 100 7.34 10.98 32.05
CA LEU A 100 8.69 10.67 31.56
C LEU A 100 8.98 11.48 30.30
N SER A 101 10.19 12.04 30.24
CA SER A 101 10.71 12.70 29.06
C SER A 101 11.08 11.69 27.97
N GLU A 102 11.11 12.15 26.71
CA GLU A 102 11.50 11.31 25.56
C GLU A 102 12.91 10.70 25.73
N ASP A 103 13.82 11.43 26.39
CA ASP A 103 15.18 10.95 26.66
C ASP A 103 15.19 9.79 27.66
N GLU A 104 14.38 9.86 28.72
CA GLU A 104 14.23 8.77 29.69
C GLU A 104 13.58 7.53 29.05
N ILE A 105 12.55 7.74 28.23
CA ILE A 105 11.90 6.67 27.47
C ILE A 105 12.89 5.99 26.51
N LYS A 106 13.76 6.77 25.86
CA LYS A 106 14.79 6.26 24.95
C LYS A 106 15.87 5.47 25.69
N MET A 107 16.27 5.90 26.89
CA MET A 107 17.19 5.15 27.74
C MET A 107 16.60 3.79 28.13
N LEU A 108 15.31 3.72 28.49
CA LEU A 108 14.63 2.46 28.82
C LEU A 108 14.56 1.48 27.63
N ARG A 109 14.40 1.98 26.40
CA ARG A 109 14.41 1.13 25.19
C ARG A 109 15.76 0.48 24.92
N THR A 110 16.85 1.16 25.30
CA THR A 110 18.23 0.74 24.98
C THR A 110 18.81 -0.17 26.08
N ALA A 111 18.23 -0.16 27.28
CA ALA A 111 18.67 -0.97 28.42
C ALA A 111 18.28 -2.46 28.35
N THR A 112 17.66 -2.91 27.26
CA THR A 112 17.29 -4.32 27.08
C THR A 112 18.51 -5.11 26.59
N ILE A 113 19.13 -5.89 27.49
CA ILE A 113 20.13 -6.94 27.17
C ILE A 113 19.40 -8.21 26.75
#